data_AF-A0A7W2T5K4-F1
#
_entry.id   AF-A0A7W2T5K4-F1
#
_cell.length_a   1.000
_cell.length_b   1.000
_cell.length_c   1.000
_cell.angle_alpha   90.00
_cell.angle_beta   90.00
_cell.angle_gamma   90.00
#
_symmetry.space_group_name_H-M   'P 1'
#
loop_
_entity.id
_entity.type
_entity.pdbx_description
1 polymer ?
#
loop_
_entity_poly.entity_id
_entity_poly.type
_entity_poly.pdbx_seq_one_letter_code
_entity_poly.pdbx_strand_id
1 'polypeptide(L)'
;MSFFKSLFLAIFATLFLTYVLGVSFIEFLDVDIYMDEQVVEPLKAISFSALVVVLLVLVALAIAMSVFGSLIFVAMLLLGGFAMLLVGVFWPILLVAGVIWLVTRDKKPVHC
;
A
#
# COMPACT_ATOMS: atom_id res chain seq x y z
N MET A 1 -14.05 26.35 -28.64
CA MET A 1 -14.23 26.59 -27.19
C MET A 1 -12.96 26.16 -26.49
N SER A 2 -12.28 27.06 -25.77
CA SER A 2 -11.04 26.70 -25.07
C SER A 2 -11.34 25.75 -23.92
N PHE A 3 -10.61 24.63 -23.85
CA PHE A 3 -10.69 23.62 -22.79
C PHE A 3 -10.64 24.23 -21.38
N PHE A 4 -9.89 25.31 -21.20
CA PHE A 4 -9.81 26.04 -19.94
C PHE A 4 -11.16 26.66 -19.50
N LYS A 5 -11.96 27.15 -20.45
CA LYS A 5 -13.27 27.74 -20.16
C LYS A 5 -14.28 26.68 -19.72
N SER A 6 -14.24 25.49 -20.34
CA SER A 6 -15.10 24.37 -19.92
C SER A 6 -14.65 23.77 -18.59
N LEU A 7 -13.35 23.70 -18.33
CA LEU A 7 -12.81 23.17 -17.07
C LEU A 7 -13.24 24.03 -15.88
N PHE A 8 -13.11 25.36 -15.98
CA PHE A 8 -13.51 26.26 -14.90
C PHE A 8 -15.02 26.19 -14.62
N LEU A 9 -15.84 26.11 -15.69
CA LEU A 9 -17.29 25.96 -15.58
C LEU A 9 -17.66 24.62 -14.93
N ALA A 10 -16.95 23.53 -15.25
CA ALA A 10 -17.18 22.22 -14.65
C ALA A 10 -16.81 22.19 -13.16
N ILE A 11 -15.70 22.82 -12.76
CA ILE A 11 -15.31 22.94 -11.35
C ILE A 11 -16.36 23.74 -10.56
N PHE A 12 -16.84 24.87 -11.11
CA PHE A 12 -17.90 25.64 -10.48
C PHE A 12 -19.22 24.88 -10.39
N ALA A 13 -19.62 24.19 -11.46
CA ALA A 13 -20.85 23.40 -11.48
C ALA A 13 -20.80 22.24 -10.48
N THR A 14 -19.66 21.56 -10.35
CA THR A 14 -19.51 20.46 -9.39
C THR A 14 -19.47 20.94 -7.94
N LEU A 15 -18.82 22.07 -7.65
CA LEU A 15 -18.88 22.71 -6.32
C LEU A 15 -20.29 23.16 -5.96
N PHE A 16 -20.97 23.84 -6.89
CA PHE A 16 -22.34 24.30 -6.69
C PHE A 16 -23.30 23.12 -6.48
N LEU A 17 -23.19 22.07 -7.30
CA LEU A 17 -24.02 20.88 -7.20
C LEU A 17 -23.73 20.11 -5.90
N THR A 18 -22.48 19.99 -5.48
CA THR A 18 -22.12 19.35 -4.21
C THR A 18 -22.69 20.12 -3.02
N TYR A 19 -22.69 21.46 -3.08
CA TYR A 19 -23.23 22.30 -2.02
C TYR A 19 -24.77 22.21 -1.95
N VAL A 20 -25.46 22.43 -3.07
CA VAL A 20 -26.93 22.38 -3.11
C VAL A 20 -27.43 20.98 -2.75
N LEU A 21 -26.85 19.94 -3.33
CA LEU A 21 -27.23 18.56 -3.03
C LEU A 21 -26.87 18.20 -1.59
N GLY A 22 -25.70 18.63 -1.08
CA GLY A 22 -25.30 18.41 0.30
C GLY A 22 -26.26 19.01 1.32
N VAL A 23 -26.69 20.27 1.12
CA VAL A 23 -27.68 20.92 1.98
C VAL A 23 -29.03 20.23 1.90
N SER A 24 -29.49 19.88 0.69
CA SER A 24 -30.77 19.16 0.49
C SER A 24 -30.78 17.77 1.12
N PHE A 25 -29.64 17.05 1.12
CA PHE A 25 -29.54 15.75 1.79
C PHE A 25 -29.52 15.89 3.32
N ILE A 26 -28.88 16.92 3.87
CA ILE A 26 -28.89 17.19 5.32
C ILE A 26 -30.31 17.53 5.79
N GLU A 27 -31.03 18.35 5.02
CA GLU A 27 -32.43 18.71 5.27
C GLU A 27 -33.39 17.51 5.10
N PHE A 28 -33.14 16.63 4.12
CA PHE A 28 -33.94 15.41 3.91
C PHE A 28 -33.69 14.32 4.96
N LEU A 29 -32.47 14.25 5.51
CA LEU A 29 -32.11 13.30 6.57
C LEU A 29 -32.54 13.76 7.97
N ASP A 30 -33.10 14.97 8.12
CA ASP A 30 -33.50 15.56 9.42
C ASP A 30 -32.35 15.52 10.44
N VAL A 31 -31.10 15.62 9.96
CA VAL A 31 -29.89 15.67 10.80
C VAL A 31 -29.56 17.12 11.03
N ASP A 32 -30.31 17.75 11.92
CA ASP A 32 -29.97 19.08 12.39
C ASP A 32 -28.78 18.99 13.37
N ILE A 33 -27.60 19.39 12.90
CA ILE A 33 -26.44 19.58 13.77
C ILE A 33 -26.59 20.94 14.47
N TYR A 34 -27.40 20.96 15.52
CA TYR A 34 -27.50 22.11 16.43
C TYR A 34 -26.32 22.11 17.41
N MET A 35 -25.49 23.16 17.36
CA MET A 35 -24.56 23.51 18.44
C MET A 35 -25.16 24.67 19.23
N ASP A 36 -25.64 24.34 20.42
CA ASP A 36 -26.13 25.24 21.47
C ASP A 36 -27.43 26.00 21.11
N GLU A 37 -27.45 26.86 20.07
CA GLU A 37 -28.63 27.65 19.66
C GLU A 37 -28.44 28.46 18.34
N GLN A 38 -27.42 28.15 17.52
CA GLN A 38 -27.16 28.86 16.25
C GLN A 38 -26.90 27.90 15.10
N VAL A 39 -27.47 28.20 13.93
CA VAL A 39 -27.15 27.56 12.64
C VAL A 39 -25.66 27.71 12.38
N VAL A 40 -24.88 26.66 12.67
CA VAL A 40 -23.49 26.58 12.26
C VAL A 40 -23.45 26.57 10.74
N GLU A 41 -22.70 27.51 10.13
CA GLU A 41 -22.50 27.52 8.69
C GLU A 41 -22.07 26.12 8.22
N PRO A 42 -22.76 25.52 7.23
CA PRO A 42 -22.51 24.15 6.76
C PRO A 42 -21.03 23.88 6.48
N LEU A 43 -20.31 24.92 6.03
CA LEU A 43 -18.88 24.88 5.73
C LEU A 43 -18.00 24.56 6.94
N LYS A 44 -18.35 25.03 8.14
CA LYS A 44 -17.53 24.85 9.35
C LYS A 44 -17.69 23.46 9.96
N ALA A 45 -18.88 22.88 9.86
CA ALA A 45 -19.13 21.49 10.25
C ALA A 45 -18.45 20.51 9.27
N ILE A 46 -18.54 20.78 7.96
CA ILE A 46 -17.89 19.98 6.92
C ILE A 46 -16.36 20.02 7.05
N SER A 47 -15.77 21.17 7.35
CA SER A 47 -14.30 21.29 7.47
C SER A 47 -13.74 20.51 8.67
N PHE A 48 -14.44 20.53 9.80
CA PHE A 48 -14.02 19.76 10.98
C PHE A 48 -14.18 18.24 10.75
N SER A 49 -15.29 17.83 10.13
CA SER A 49 -15.52 16.43 9.75
C SER A 49 -14.47 15.93 8.74
N ALA A 50 -14.15 16.73 7.73
CA ALA A 50 -13.12 16.41 6.74
C ALA A 50 -11.74 16.22 7.38
N LEU A 51 -11.36 17.07 8.35
CA LEU A 51 -10.10 16.94 9.08
C LEU A 51 -10.02 15.59 9.83
N VAL A 52 -11.10 15.21 10.51
CA VAL A 52 -11.17 13.92 11.24
C VAL A 52 -11.06 12.74 10.26
N VAL A 53 -11.75 12.80 9.11
CA VAL A 53 -11.68 11.75 8.08
C VAL A 53 -10.26 11.62 7.53
N VAL A 54 -9.58 12.73 7.22
CA VAL A 54 -8.19 12.70 6.74
C VAL A 54 -7.27 12.03 7.77
N LEU A 55 -7.43 12.36 9.04
CA LEU A 55 -6.62 11.79 10.12
C LEU A 55 -6.87 10.28 10.27
N LEU A 56 -8.13 9.84 10.19
CA LEU A 56 -8.48 8.41 10.18
C LEU A 56 -7.90 7.67 8.97
N VAL A 57 -7.92 8.29 7.78
CA VAL A 57 -7.32 7.71 6.57
C VAL A 57 -5.81 7.54 6.72
N LEU A 58 -5.10 8.53 7.29
CA LEU A 58 -3.67 8.41 7.53
C LEU A 58 -3.34 7.28 8.50
N VAL A 59 -4.12 7.12 9.58
CA VAL A 59 -3.97 6.01 10.53
C VAL A 59 -4.22 4.67 9.84
N ALA A 60 -5.30 4.55 9.07
CA ALA A 60 -5.60 3.34 8.32
C ALA A 60 -4.50 2.98 7.31
N LEU A 61 -3.95 3.98 6.60
CA LEU A 61 -2.84 3.79 5.66
C LEU A 61 -1.57 3.31 6.38
N ALA A 62 -1.25 3.88 7.54
CA ALA A 62 -0.10 3.46 8.36
C ALA A 62 -0.25 2.01 8.83
N ILE A 63 -1.44 1.61 9.28
CA ILE A 63 -1.74 0.23 9.68
C ILE A 63 -1.61 -0.70 8.47
N ALA A 64 -2.20 -0.35 7.32
CA ALA A 64 -2.12 -1.14 6.12
C ALA A 64 -0.66 -1.35 5.67
N MET A 65 0.14 -0.27 5.56
CA MET A 65 1.56 -0.38 5.22
C MET A 65 2.35 -1.24 6.22
N SER A 66 2.05 -1.14 7.52
CA SER A 66 2.69 -1.96 8.56
C SER A 66 2.40 -3.46 8.39
N VAL A 67 1.14 -3.81 8.13
CA VAL A 67 0.73 -5.21 7.93
C VAL A 67 1.33 -5.78 6.63
N PHE A 68 1.29 -5.03 5.53
CA PHE A 68 1.88 -5.49 4.27
C PHE A 68 3.41 -5.58 4.35
N GLY A 69 4.05 -4.62 5.01
CA GLY A 69 5.50 -4.62 5.22
C GLY A 69 5.96 -5.83 6.04
N SER A 70 5.28 -6.11 7.15
CA SER A 70 5.60 -7.28 7.98
C SER A 70 5.37 -8.61 7.24
N LEU A 71 4.30 -8.72 6.45
CA LEU A 71 4.02 -9.92 5.67
C LEU A 71 5.14 -10.22 4.65
N ILE A 72 5.56 -9.22 3.89
CA ILE A 72 6.65 -9.36 2.91
C ILE A 72 7.97 -9.66 3.62
N PHE A 73 8.22 -9.02 4.76
CA PHE A 73 9.42 -9.25 5.55
C PHE A 73 9.53 -10.70 6.04
N VAL A 74 8.44 -11.27 6.56
CA VAL A 74 8.37 -12.67 7.00
C VAL A 74 8.58 -13.62 5.80
N ALA A 75 7.92 -13.35 4.67
CA ALA A 75 8.09 -14.18 3.47
C ALA A 75 9.55 -14.19 2.98
N MET A 76 10.20 -13.04 2.98
CA MET A 76 11.58 -12.88 2.56
C MET A 76 12.56 -13.55 3.55
N LEU A 77 12.28 -13.48 4.85
CA LEU A 77 13.02 -14.20 5.89
C LEU A 77 12.93 -15.72 5.71
N LEU A 78 11.74 -16.24 5.44
CA LEU A 78 11.54 -17.67 5.20
C LEU A 78 12.30 -18.11 3.94
N LEU A 79 12.12 -17.42 2.82
CA LEU A 79 12.82 -17.74 1.57
C LEU A 79 14.35 -17.65 1.73
N GLY A 80 14.84 -16.59 2.37
CA GLY A 80 16.27 -16.42 2.65
C GLY A 80 16.82 -17.52 3.57
N GLY A 81 16.08 -17.88 4.62
CA GLY A 81 16.44 -18.96 5.52
C GLY A 81 16.47 -20.33 4.83
N PHE A 82 15.48 -20.63 4.01
CA PHE A 82 15.47 -21.85 3.19
C PHE A 82 16.63 -21.88 2.21
N ALA A 83 16.95 -20.75 1.55
CA ALA A 83 18.09 -20.66 0.64
C ALA A 83 19.42 -20.93 1.38
N MET A 84 19.61 -20.35 2.56
CA MET A 84 20.81 -20.61 3.38
C MET A 84 20.91 -22.06 3.84
N LEU A 85 19.79 -22.69 4.21
CA LEU A 85 19.74 -24.12 4.54
C LEU A 85 20.13 -24.99 3.35
N LEU A 86 19.56 -24.73 2.16
CA LEU A 86 19.87 -25.48 0.95
C LEU A 86 21.35 -25.32 0.57
N VAL A 87 21.88 -24.10 0.61
CA VAL A 87 23.31 -23.85 0.36
C VAL A 87 24.17 -24.59 1.38
N GLY A 88 23.82 -24.53 2.67
CA GLY A 88 24.56 -25.21 3.74
C GLY A 88 24.56 -26.73 3.63
N VAL A 89 23.44 -27.34 3.25
CA VAL A 89 23.30 -28.81 3.09
C VAL A 89 23.91 -29.30 1.78
N PHE A 90 23.84 -28.50 0.71
CA PHE A 90 24.33 -28.89 -0.61
C PHE A 90 25.85 -28.69 -0.76
N TRP A 91 26.44 -27.78 0.01
CA TRP A 91 27.88 -27.50 -0.02
C TRP A 91 28.78 -28.73 0.28
N PRO A 92 28.51 -29.55 1.32
CA PRO A 92 29.26 -30.79 1.56
C PRO A 92 29.20 -31.77 0.38
N ILE A 93 28.04 -31.87 -0.28
CA ILE A 93 27.80 -32.81 -1.39
C ILE A 93 28.61 -32.38 -2.62
N LEU A 94 28.61 -31.08 -2.93
CA LEU A 94 29.43 -30.51 -4.01
C LEU A 94 30.92 -30.66 -3.72
N LEU A 95 31.36 -30.46 -2.48
CA LEU A 95 32.75 -30.66 -2.07
C LEU A 95 33.18 -32.12 -2.25
N VAL A 96 32.38 -33.08 -1.78
CA VAL A 96 32.68 -34.51 -1.91
C VAL A 96 32.69 -34.93 -3.38
N ALA A 97 31.72 -34.49 -4.19
CA ALA A 97 31.71 -34.75 -5.63
C ALA A 97 32.96 -34.18 -6.32
N GLY A 98 33.37 -32.96 -5.95
CA GLY A 98 34.60 -32.33 -6.44
C GLY A 98 35.85 -33.11 -6.05
N VAL A 99 35.94 -33.59 -4.81
CA VAL A 99 37.06 -34.43 -4.35
C VAL A 99 37.10 -35.76 -5.11
N ILE A 100 35.98 -36.45 -5.27
CA ILE A 100 35.90 -37.70 -6.04
C ILE A 100 36.36 -37.46 -7.48
N TRP A 101 35.87 -36.39 -8.11
CA TRP A 101 36.25 -36.03 -9.47
C TRP A 101 37.72 -35.64 -9.59
N LEU A 102 38.29 -34.93 -8.61
CA LEU A 102 39.69 -34.56 -8.58
C LEU A 102 40.61 -35.78 -8.40
N VAL A 103 40.22 -36.73 -7.54
CA VAL A 103 40.97 -37.97 -7.29
C VAL A 103 40.85 -38.96 -8.45
N THR A 104 39.72 -38.98 -9.15
CA THR A 104 39.53 -39.80 -10.37
C THR A 104 40.06 -39.12 -11.64
N ARG A 105 40.45 -37.83 -11.57
CA ARG A 105 41.15 -37.10 -12.62
C ARG A 105 42.64 -37.46 -12.64
N ASP A 106 42.97 -38.61 -13.21
CA ASP A 106 44.17 -38.98 -13.99
C ASP A 106 44.34 -40.51 -13.91
N LYS A 107 44.56 -41.28 -14.98
CA LYS A 107 45.44 -41.02 -16.13
C LYS A 107 44.83 -41.58 -17.42
N LYS A 108 44.86 -40.83 -18.51
CA LYS A 108 44.83 -41.45 -19.85
C LYS A 108 46.07 -42.38 -19.95
N PRO A 109 45.93 -43.66 -20.31
CA PRO A 109 47.09 -44.49 -20.58
C PRO A 109 47.82 -43.89 -21.80
N VAL A 110 49.04 -43.40 -21.59
CA VAL A 110 49.99 -43.11 -22.64
C VAL A 110 50.34 -44.46 -23.26
N HIS A 111 49.64 -44.83 -24.33
CA HIS A 111 50.06 -45.93 -25.19
C HIS A 111 51.11 -45.39 -26.16
N CYS A 112 52.33 -45.91 -25.99
CA CYS A 112 53.45 -45.83 -26.92
C CYS A 112 53.07 -46.29 -28.33
#